data_AF-A1WLH0-F1
#
_entry.id   AF-A1WLH0-F1
#
_cell.length_a   1.000
_cell.length_b   1.000
_cell.length_c   1.000
_cell.angle_alpha   90.00
_cell.angle_beta   90.00
_cell.angle_gamma   90.00
#
_symmetry.space_group_name_H-M   'P 1'
#
loop_
_entity.id
_entity.type
_entity.pdbx_description
1 polymer ?
#
loop_
_entity_poly.entity_id
_entity_poly.type
_entity_poly.pdbx_seq_one_letter_code
_entity_poly.pdbx_strand_id
1 'polypeptide(L)'
;MTTQTWKVGSGCAPQRPHLVLLVLPFIWQVGGIPFVNEVALRPFGMPFPMVWQMAGVVFASTVFALVFHLDRRAGLEEEEAAFIIATAPAGGAA
;
A
#
# COMPACT_ATOMS: atom_id res chain seq x y z
N MET A 1 37.51 19.17 13.45
CA MET A 1 36.83 17.93 13.01
C MET A 1 35.82 17.54 14.07
N THR A 2 34.58 18.03 13.96
CA THR A 2 33.48 17.71 14.87
C THR A 2 32.56 16.72 14.18
N THR A 3 32.58 15.48 14.65
CA THR A 3 31.69 14.39 14.21
C THR A 3 30.27 14.67 14.69
N GLN A 4 29.41 15.10 13.77
CA GLN A 4 27.96 15.14 13.95
C GLN A 4 27.43 13.69 13.95
N THR A 5 27.12 13.18 15.13
CA THR A 5 26.47 11.88 15.30
C THR A 5 24.99 12.07 14.99
N TRP A 6 24.61 11.74 13.75
CA TRP A 6 23.23 11.75 13.28
C TRP A 6 22.34 10.91 14.21
N LYS A 7 21.56 11.61 15.04
CA LYS A 7 20.41 11.06 15.76
C LYS A 7 19.33 10.85 14.70
N VAL A 8 19.08 9.59 14.32
CA VAL A 8 17.81 9.23 13.68
C VAL A 8 16.73 9.59 14.69
N GLY A 9 16.07 10.72 14.49
CA GLY A 9 14.87 11.06 15.24
C GLY A 9 13.88 9.92 15.03
N SER A 10 13.72 9.08 16.04
CA SER A 10 12.63 8.11 16.12
C SER A 10 11.36 8.91 16.39
N GLY A 11 10.90 9.65 15.38
CA GLY A 11 9.56 10.20 15.39
C GLY A 11 8.60 9.01 15.50
N CYS A 12 7.61 9.12 16.38
CA CYS A 12 6.49 8.18 16.39
C CYS A 12 5.92 8.17 14.97
N ALA A 13 6.25 7.14 14.19
CA ALA A 13 5.76 7.04 12.83
C ALA A 13 4.23 7.07 12.92
N PRO A 14 3.54 7.94 12.16
CA PRO A 14 2.08 7.94 12.16
C PRO A 14 1.65 6.51 11.82
N GLN A 15 1.06 5.84 12.80
CA GLN A 15 0.60 4.46 12.64
C GLN A 15 -0.54 4.57 11.64
N ARG A 16 -0.26 4.21 10.39
CA ARG A 16 -1.21 4.21 9.29
C ARG A 16 -1.75 2.77 9.16
N PRO A 17 -2.72 2.35 9.99
CA PRO A 17 -3.22 0.97 9.99
C PRO A 17 -3.78 0.56 8.63
N HIS A 18 -4.21 1.53 7.83
CA HIS A 18 -4.65 1.34 6.45
C HIS A 18 -3.55 0.80 5.52
N LEU A 19 -2.26 1.02 5.82
CA LEU A 19 -1.14 0.43 5.06
C LEU A 19 -1.05 -1.10 5.20
N VAL A 20 -1.63 -1.68 6.25
CA VAL A 20 -1.69 -3.15 6.42
C VAL A 20 -2.55 -3.79 5.34
N LEU A 21 -3.54 -3.08 4.79
CA LEU A 21 -4.33 -3.58 3.66
C LEU A 21 -3.48 -3.75 2.38
N LEU A 22 -2.39 -2.99 2.21
CA LEU A 22 -1.49 -3.17 1.06
C LEU A 22 -0.69 -4.48 1.13
N VAL A 23 -0.57 -5.09 2.31
CA VAL A 23 0.10 -6.39 2.47
C VAL A 23 -0.81 -7.53 2.04
N LEU A 24 -2.13 -7.32 2.04
CA LEU A 24 -3.14 -8.31 1.65
C LEU A 24 -2.91 -8.93 0.25
N PRO A 25 -2.65 -8.16 -0.82
CA PRO A 25 -2.33 -8.74 -2.13
C PRO A 25 -1.05 -9.57 -2.11
N PHE A 26 -0.05 -9.22 -1.31
CA PHE A 26 1.19 -10.01 -1.21
C PHE A 26 0.95 -11.34 -0.49
N ILE A 27 0.17 -11.34 0.59
CA ILE A 27 -0.21 -12.58 1.30
C ILE A 27 -0.99 -13.50 0.36
N TRP A 28 -1.92 -12.96 -0.41
CA TRP A 28 -2.65 -13.71 -1.43
C TRP A 28 -1.70 -14.30 -2.48
N GLN A 29 -0.78 -13.48 -3.02
CA GLN A 29 0.17 -13.93 -4.03
C GLN A 29 1.09 -15.04 -3.50
N VAL A 30 1.67 -14.89 -2.30
CA VAL A 30 2.66 -15.83 -1.73
C VAL A 30 1.98 -17.07 -1.13
N GLY A 31 0.88 -16.89 -0.41
CA GLY A 31 0.13 -17.99 0.20
C GLY A 31 -0.58 -18.87 -0.82
N GLY A 32 -0.90 -18.31 -2.00
CA GLY A 32 -1.50 -19.04 -3.12
C GLY A 32 -0.54 -19.99 -3.83
N ILE A 33 0.78 -19.73 -3.79
CA ILE A 33 1.82 -20.49 -4.51
C ILE A 33 1.72 -22.01 -4.31
N PRO A 34 1.71 -22.55 -3.06
CA PRO A 34 1.57 -23.98 -2.84
C PRO A 34 0.24 -24.53 -3.37
N PHE A 35 -0.84 -23.75 -3.28
CA PHE A 35 -2.17 -24.18 -3.73
C PHE A 35 -2.29 -24.22 -5.26
N VAL A 36 -1.74 -23.23 -5.96
CA VAL A 36 -1.80 -23.16 -7.44
C VAL A 36 -0.87 -24.16 -8.13
N ASN A 37 0.20 -24.58 -7.47
CA ASN A 37 1.14 -25.57 -8.00
C ASN A 37 0.65 -27.01 -7.80
N GLU A 38 -0.06 -27.29 -6.71
CA GLU A 38 -0.59 -28.63 -6.40
C GLU A 38 -1.88 -28.94 -7.19
N VAL A 39 -2.60 -27.91 -7.64
CA VAL A 39 -3.86 -28.07 -8.36
C VAL A 39 -3.58 -28.51 -9.81
N ALA A 40 -3.70 -29.81 -10.06
CA ALA A 40 -3.66 -30.42 -11.39
C ALA A 40 -4.90 -30.09 -12.26
N LEU A 41 -5.80 -29.19 -11.81
CA LEU A 41 -6.90 -28.71 -12.66
C LEU A 41 -6.32 -27.81 -13.76
N ARG A 42 -6.39 -28.31 -15.00
CA ARG A 42 -6.15 -27.54 -16.23
C ARG A 42 -7.50 -27.15 -16.83
N PRO A 43 -8.17 -26.09 -16.35
CA PRO A 43 -9.36 -25.60 -17.05
C PRO A 43 -8.88 -25.16 -18.43
N PHE A 44 -9.33 -25.83 -19.49
CA PHE A 44 -8.96 -25.53 -20.87
C PHE A 44 -7.54 -25.93 -21.34
N GLY A 45 -6.78 -26.71 -20.56
CA GLY A 45 -5.42 -27.16 -20.95
C GLY A 45 -4.30 -26.15 -20.69
N MET A 46 -4.62 -24.97 -20.15
CA MET A 46 -3.64 -23.93 -19.75
C MET A 46 -3.22 -24.08 -18.27
N PRO A 47 -2.01 -23.61 -17.89
CA PRO A 47 -1.54 -23.68 -16.52
C PRO A 47 -2.43 -22.83 -15.58
N PHE A 48 -2.97 -23.44 -14.53
CA PHE A 48 -3.74 -22.79 -13.46
C PHE A 48 -3.10 -21.50 -12.90
N PRO A 49 -1.75 -21.39 -12.80
CA PRO A 49 -1.09 -20.14 -12.43
C PRO A 49 -1.47 -18.92 -13.27
N MET A 50 -1.81 -19.06 -14.56
CA MET A 50 -2.19 -17.91 -15.40
C MET A 50 -3.50 -17.26 -14.95
N VAL A 51 -4.50 -18.09 -14.62
CA VAL A 51 -5.79 -17.62 -14.10
C VAL A 51 -5.61 -17.00 -12.73
N TRP A 52 -4.76 -17.62 -11.90
CA TRP A 52 -4.40 -17.10 -10.59
C TRP A 52 -3.73 -15.72 -10.68
N GLN A 53 -2.82 -15.53 -11.64
CA GLN A 53 -2.17 -14.24 -11.88
C GLN A 53 -3.21 -13.15 -12.19
N MET A 54 -4.15 -13.43 -13.10
CA MET A 54 -5.22 -12.50 -13.48
C MET A 54 -6.14 -12.19 -12.30
N ALA A 55 -6.52 -13.21 -11.52
CA ALA A 55 -7.30 -13.04 -10.29
C ALA A 55 -6.55 -12.17 -9.27
N GLY A 56 -5.23 -12.36 -9.15
CA GLY A 56 -4.37 -11.57 -8.29
C GLY A 56 -4.29 -10.09 -8.69
N VAL A 57 -4.30 -9.77 -9.99
CA VAL A 57 -4.38 -8.38 -10.47
C VAL A 57 -5.72 -7.75 -10.08
N VAL A 58 -6.83 -8.44 -10.34
CA VAL A 58 -8.19 -7.96 -9.98
C VAL A 58 -8.31 -7.79 -8.46
N PHE A 59 -7.77 -8.73 -7.69
CA PHE A 59 -7.77 -8.67 -6.22
C PHE A 59 -6.96 -7.47 -5.73
N ALA A 60 -5.74 -7.27 -6.23
CA ALA A 60 -4.91 -6.12 -5.88
C ALA A 60 -5.61 -4.80 -6.21
N SER A 61 -6.16 -4.64 -7.42
CA SER A 61 -6.91 -3.44 -7.80
C SER A 61 -8.10 -3.17 -6.88
N THR A 62 -8.82 -4.22 -6.47
CA THR A 62 -9.96 -4.10 -5.53
C THR A 62 -9.48 -3.65 -4.15
N VAL A 63 -8.38 -4.22 -3.65
CA VAL A 63 -7.79 -3.82 -2.37
C VAL A 63 -7.31 -2.38 -2.42
N PHE A 64 -6.62 -1.96 -3.48
CA PHE A 64 -6.22 -0.56 -3.67
C PHE A 64 -7.44 0.36 -3.68
N ALA A 65 -8.50 0.01 -4.41
CA ALA A 65 -9.73 0.81 -4.44
C ALA A 65 -10.38 0.93 -3.06
N LEU A 66 -10.42 -0.16 -2.28
CA LEU A 66 -10.91 -0.17 -0.90
C LEU A 66 -10.06 0.71 0.02
N VAL A 67 -8.73 0.61 -0.08
CA VAL A 67 -7.80 1.45 0.68
C VAL A 67 -8.05 2.91 0.35
N PHE A 68 -8.03 3.29 -0.93
CA PHE A 68 -8.31 4.68 -1.36
C PHE A 68 -9.68 5.18 -0.89
N HIS A 69 -10.70 4.32 -0.90
CA HIS A 69 -12.03 4.69 -0.43
C HIS A 69 -12.06 4.93 1.09
N LEU A 70 -11.37 4.08 1.86
CA LEU A 70 -11.20 4.24 3.31
C LEU A 70 -10.34 5.48 3.63
N ASP A 71 -9.28 5.72 2.88
CA ASP A 71 -8.38 6.86 3.00
C ASP A 71 -9.12 8.19 2.88
N ARG A 72 -9.93 8.27 1.81
CA ARG A 72 -10.76 9.43 1.50
C ARG A 72 -11.84 9.67 2.56
N ARG A 73 -12.33 8.60 3.20
CA ARG A 73 -13.30 8.68 4.28
C ARG A 73 -12.68 9.00 5.65
N ALA A 74 -11.38 8.73 5.81
CA ALA A 74 -10.63 9.00 7.03
C ALA A 74 -10.10 10.45 7.13
N GLY A 75 -10.28 11.28 6.10
CA GLY A 75 -9.98 12.72 6.18
C GLY A 75 -8.53 13.09 5.88
N LEU A 76 -7.73 12.21 5.26
CA LEU A 76 -6.32 12.52 4.93
C LEU A 76 -6.17 13.71 3.97
N GLU A 77 -7.18 14.01 3.15
CA GLU A 77 -7.20 15.22 2.31
C GLU A 77 -7.17 16.50 3.17
N GLU A 78 -7.78 16.48 4.36
CA GLU A 78 -7.82 17.62 5.29
C GLU A 78 -6.50 17.74 6.08
N GLU A 79 -5.88 16.62 6.47
CA GLU A 79 -4.55 16.60 7.10
C GLU A 79 -3.43 17.00 6.13
N GLU A 80 -3.46 16.53 4.88
CA GLU A 80 -2.51 16.96 3.85
C GLU A 80 -2.73 18.43 3.47
N ALA A 81 -3.98 18.89 3.35
CA ALA A 81 -4.27 20.31 3.12
C ALA A 81 -3.78 21.18 4.29
N ALA A 82 -4.00 20.76 5.54
CA ALA A 82 -3.52 21.45 6.73
C ALA A 82 -1.98 21.48 6.79
N PHE A 83 -1.31 20.39 6.42
CA PHE A 83 0.14 20.32 6.36
C PHE A 83 0.72 21.19 5.25
N ILE A 84 0.12 21.20 4.05
CA ILE A 84 0.51 22.08 2.95
C ILE A 84 0.28 23.55 3.31
N ILE A 85 -0.82 23.89 4.00
CA ILE A 85 -1.04 25.25 4.49
C ILE A 85 -0.01 25.63 5.57
N ALA A 86 0.30 24.72 6.49
CA ALA A 86 1.28 24.97 7.56
C ALA A 86 2.73 25.04 7.05
N THR A 87 3.04 24.35 5.96
CA THR A 87 4.38 24.27 5.36
C THR A 87 4.53 25.16 4.13
N ALA A 88 3.43 25.69 3.59
CA ALA A 88 3.48 26.75 2.59
C ALA A 88 4.24 27.92 3.21
N PRO A 89 5.31 28.41 2.58
CA PRO A 89 6.07 29.51 3.11
C PRO A 89 5.11 30.70 3.18
N ALA A 90 4.84 31.19 4.40
CA ALA A 90 4.31 32.53 4.60
C ALA A 90 5.38 33.53 4.12
N GLY A 91 5.52 33.67 2.80
CA GLY A 91 6.71 34.25 2.19
C GLY A 91 6.54 34.59 0.72
N GLY A 92 5.32 34.96 0.32
CA GLY A 92 5.07 35.78 -0.86
C GLY A 92 4.76 37.20 -0.39
N ALA A 93 5.75 37.92 0.14
CA ALA A 93 5.62 39.35 0.41
C ALA A 93 6.99 40.03 0.25
N ALA A 94 7.05 40.86 -0.80
CA ALA A 94 8.01 41.93 -1.11
C ALA A 94 9.42 41.53 -1.58
#